data_AF-A0A395HCJ8-F1
#
_entry.id   AF-A0A395HCJ8-F1
#
_cell.length_a   1.000
_cell.length_b   1.000
_cell.length_c   1.000
_cell.angle_alpha   90.00
_cell.angle_beta   90.00
_cell.angle_gamma   90.00
#
_symmetry.space_group_name_H-M   'P 1'
#
loop_
_entity.id
_entity.type
_entity.pdbx_description
1 polymer ?
#
loop_
_entity_poly.entity_id
_entity_poly.type
_entity_poly.pdbx_seq_one_letter_code
_entity_poly.pdbx_strand_id
1 'polypeptide(L)'
;MGVPFEALLPFGIIIGSFTVGSAGLWVVKNYANEGKKARWNRDLWDRVMMERDYRITGTKRGQSSNHEAPKGFELSNPWKVRTR
;
A
#
# COMPACT_ATOMS: atom_id res chain seq x y z
N MET A 1 -1.29 -48.12 9.08
CA MET A 1 0.02 -47.51 8.77
C MET A 1 -0.10 -46.02 9.05
N GLY A 2 0.77 -45.44 9.89
CA GLY A 2 0.71 -44.01 10.25
C GLY A 2 1.17 -43.10 9.11
N VAL A 3 0.84 -41.80 9.20
CA VAL A 3 1.26 -40.79 8.21
C VAL A 3 2.80 -40.67 8.21
N PRO A 4 3.46 -40.70 7.04
CA PRO A 4 4.91 -40.57 6.95
C PRO A 4 5.35 -39.10 7.18
N PHE A 5 5.51 -38.71 8.45
CA PHE A 5 5.84 -37.32 8.85
C PHE A 5 7.18 -36.84 8.27
N GLU A 6 8.14 -37.74 8.08
CA GLU A 6 9.45 -37.44 7.49
C GLU A 6 9.33 -36.93 6.05
N ALA A 7 8.37 -37.46 5.29
CA ALA A 7 8.06 -36.98 3.95
C ALA A 7 7.36 -35.60 3.96
N LEU A 8 6.75 -35.21 5.08
CA LEU A 8 6.03 -33.94 5.23
C LEU A 8 6.90 -32.80 5.78
N LEU A 9 7.99 -33.12 6.49
CA LEU A 9 8.95 -32.12 7.01
C LEU A 9 9.42 -31.11 5.95
N PRO A 10 9.87 -31.50 4.74
CA PRO A 10 10.30 -30.53 3.74
C PRO A 10 9.16 -29.59 3.30
N PHE A 11 7.94 -30.12 3.16
CA PHE A 11 6.77 -29.29 2.85
C PHE A 11 6.41 -28.33 3.99
N GLY A 12 6.53 -28.77 5.24
CA GLY A 12 6.34 -27.93 6.42
C GLY A 12 7.30 -26.75 6.46
N ILE A 13 8.59 -26.97 6.13
CA ILE A 13 9.61 -25.90 6.05
C ILE A 13 9.28 -24.91 4.93
N ILE A 14 8.87 -25.40 3.76
CA ILE A 14 8.48 -24.57 2.63
C ILE A 14 7.29 -23.68 3.00
N ILE A 15 6.23 -24.28 3.56
CA ILE A 15 5.04 -23.56 4.01
C ILE A 15 5.40 -22.54 5.10
N GLY A 16 6.19 -22.93 6.10
CA GLY A 16 6.66 -22.05 7.16
C GLY A 16 7.43 -20.84 6.61
N SER A 17 8.33 -21.07 5.66
CA SER A 17 9.14 -20.01 5.05
C SER A 17 8.29 -19.03 4.24
N PHE A 18 7.37 -19.53 3.40
CA PHE A 18 6.49 -18.68 2.60
C PHE A 18 5.46 -17.93 3.45
N THR A 19 4.93 -18.55 4.52
CA THR A 19 3.97 -17.89 5.42
C THR A 19 4.64 -16.77 6.20
N VAL A 20 5.81 -17.00 6.78
CA VAL A 20 6.59 -15.96 7.49
C VAL A 20 6.98 -14.83 6.54
N GLY A 21 7.48 -15.16 5.33
CA GLY A 21 7.82 -14.14 4.34
C GLY A 21 6.61 -13.30 3.90
N SER A 22 5.46 -13.94 3.66
CA SER A 22 4.23 -13.25 3.26
C SER A 22 3.66 -12.37 4.38
N ALA A 23 3.70 -12.84 5.63
CA ALA A 23 3.30 -12.07 6.79
C ALA A 23 4.20 -10.84 6.97
N GLY A 24 5.53 -11.00 6.84
CA GLY A 24 6.48 -9.89 6.89
C GLY A 24 6.18 -8.82 5.84
N LEU A 25 5.95 -9.22 4.59
CA LEU A 25 5.56 -8.29 3.52
C LEU A 25 4.24 -7.58 3.80
N TRP A 26 3.26 -8.28 4.37
CA TRP A 26 1.98 -7.69 4.75
C TRP A 26 2.13 -6.62 5.84
N VAL A 27 2.95 -6.87 6.86
CA VAL A 27 3.23 -5.89 7.94
C VAL A 27 3.91 -4.66 7.37
N VAL A 28 5.00 -4.83 6.60
CA VAL A 28 5.73 -3.72 5.99
C VAL A 28 4.82 -2.89 5.09
N LYS A 29 4.00 -3.54 4.25
CA LYS A 29 3.04 -2.84 3.38
C LYS A 29 1.95 -2.12 4.16
N ASN A 30 1.44 -2.67 5.27
CA ASN A 30 0.47 -1.96 6.10
C ASN A 30 1.11 -0.72 6.74
N TYR A 31 2.31 -0.88 7.29
CA TYR A 31 3.03 0.22 7.93
C TYR A 31 3.32 1.36 6.93
N ALA A 32 3.83 1.03 5.74
CA ALA A 32 4.11 2.01 4.68
C ALA A 32 2.85 2.67 4.09
N ASN A 33 1.66 2.12 4.33
CA ASN A 33 0.38 2.68 3.88
C ASN A 33 -0.45 3.23 5.05
N GLU A 34 0.19 3.66 6.14
CA GLU A 34 -0.48 4.27 7.31
C GLU A 34 -1.55 3.35 7.92
N GLY A 35 -1.28 2.04 7.97
CA GLY A 35 -2.20 1.02 8.48
C GLY A 35 -3.32 0.63 7.51
N LYS A 36 -3.36 1.20 6.29
CA LYS A 36 -4.34 0.85 5.27
C LYS A 36 -3.82 -0.25 4.34
N LYS A 37 -4.73 -1.05 3.79
CA LYS A 37 -4.38 -2.05 2.77
C LYS A 37 -3.82 -1.37 1.52
N ALA A 38 -2.80 -1.97 0.93
CA ALA A 38 -2.22 -1.49 -0.33
C ALA A 38 -3.24 -1.60 -1.47
N ARG A 39 -3.50 -0.50 -2.19
CA ARG A 39 -4.30 -0.52 -3.42
C ARG A 39 -3.56 -1.25 -4.54
N TRP A 40 -4.22 -2.21 -5.17
CA TRP A 40 -3.77 -2.93 -6.36
C TRP A 40 -4.55 -2.44 -7.59
N ASN A 41 -4.00 -2.65 -8.79
CA ASN A 41 -4.60 -2.26 -10.08
C ASN A 41 -5.05 -0.78 -10.19
N ARG A 42 -4.12 0.16 -10.02
CA ARG A 42 -4.42 1.61 -10.05
C ARG A 42 -4.39 2.15 -11.47
N ASP A 43 -5.54 2.65 -11.91
CA ASP A 43 -5.70 3.32 -13.20
C ASP A 43 -5.13 4.76 -13.18
N LEU A 44 -5.35 5.51 -14.27
CA LEU A 44 -4.91 6.90 -14.35
C LEU A 44 -5.66 7.79 -13.35
N TRP A 45 -6.97 7.56 -13.20
CA TRP A 45 -7.83 8.33 -12.30
C TRP A 45 -7.37 8.20 -10.85
N ASP A 46 -7.14 6.96 -10.39
CA ASP A 46 -6.62 6.66 -9.05
C ASP A 46 -5.30 7.37 -8.78
N ARG A 47 -4.42 7.45 -9.78
CA ARG A 47 -3.13 8.14 -9.65
C ARG A 47 -3.32 9.63 -9.42
N VAL A 48 -4.18 10.27 -10.21
CA VAL A 48 -4.49 11.70 -10.06
C VAL A 48 -5.20 11.97 -8.73
N MET A 49 -6.15 11.12 -8.33
CA MET A 49 -6.86 11.27 -7.06
C MET A 49 -5.93 11.08 -5.85
N MET A 50 -4.99 10.13 -5.89
CA MET A 50 -3.99 9.99 -4.82
C MET A 50 -3.05 11.21 -4.73
N GLU A 51 -2.72 11.85 -5.85
CA GLU A 51 -1.93 13.10 -5.85
C GLU A 51 -2.74 14.27 -5.29
N ARG A 52 -4.03 14.34 -5.58
CA ARG A 52 -4.97 15.27 -4.94
C ARG A 52 -5.04 15.03 -3.43
N ASP A 53 -5.23 13.79 -2.99
CA ASP A 53 -5.32 13.46 -1.57
C ASP A 53 -4.00 13.82 -0.85
N TYR A 54 -2.84 13.56 -1.46
CA TYR A 54 -1.55 14.01 -0.96
C TYR A 54 -1.46 15.52 -0.75
N ARG A 55 -2.05 16.32 -1.65
CA ARG A 55 -2.11 17.78 -1.50
C ARG A 55 -3.04 18.25 -0.39
N ILE A 56 -4.06 17.47 -0.05
CA ILE A 56 -5.06 17.81 0.99
C ILE A 56 -4.56 17.37 2.37
N THR A 57 -4.00 16.17 2.49
CA THR A 57 -3.66 15.57 3.80
C THR A 57 -2.17 15.49 4.08
N GLY A 58 -1.31 15.80 3.10
CA GLY A 58 0.14 15.67 3.20
C GLY A 58 0.65 14.23 3.06
N THR A 59 -0.25 13.25 2.91
CA THR A 59 0.10 11.83 2.75
C THR A 59 -0.67 11.18 1.60
N LYS A 60 -0.09 10.20 0.92
CA LYS A 60 -0.72 9.55 -0.26
C LYS A 60 -1.90 8.64 0.10
N ARG A 61 -2.14 8.42 1.40
CA ARG A 61 -3.15 7.51 1.95
C ARG A 61 -4.11 8.18 2.91
N GLY A 62 -3.82 9.41 3.33
CA GLY A 62 -4.71 10.21 4.16
C GLY A 62 -6.04 10.44 3.45
N GLN A 63 -7.10 10.43 4.24
CA GLN A 63 -8.44 10.79 3.78
C GLN A 63 -8.94 11.91 4.69
N SER A 64 -9.54 12.92 4.10
CA SER A 64 -10.19 14.01 4.83
C SER A 64 -11.65 14.07 4.42
N SER A 65 -12.53 14.22 5.41
CA SER A 65 -13.98 14.41 5.24
C SER A 65 -14.41 15.86 5.48
N ASN A 66 -13.46 16.79 5.59
CA ASN A 66 -13.76 18.19 5.86
C ASN A 66 -14.52 18.81 4.68
N HIS A 67 -15.49 19.67 5.00
CA HIS A 67 -16.28 20.39 3.99
C HIS A 67 -15.44 21.44 3.24
N GLU A 68 -14.51 22.09 3.94
CA GLU A 68 -13.60 23.08 3.37
C GLU A 68 -12.18 22.51 3.21
N ALA A 69 -11.53 22.88 2.11
CA ALA A 69 -10.16 22.50 1.83
C ALA A 69 -9.17 23.24 2.75
N PRO A 70 -8.01 22.64 3.07
CA PRO A 70 -7.01 23.31 3.90
C PRO A 70 -6.45 24.55 3.19
N LYS A 71 -6.13 25.58 3.99
CA LYS A 71 -5.51 26.82 3.49
C LYS A 71 -4.21 26.49 2.74
N GLY A 72 -4.04 27.05 1.54
CA GLY A 72 -2.89 26.78 0.67
C GLY A 72 -3.09 25.66 -0.35
N PHE A 73 -4.19 24.89 -0.29
CA PHE A 73 -4.53 23.94 -1.35
C PHE A 73 -4.71 24.60 -2.73
N GLU A 74 -5.17 25.85 -2.74
CA GLU A 74 -5.35 26.70 -3.92
C GLU A 74 -4.04 26.96 -4.67
N LEU A 75 -2.94 27.09 -3.93
CA LEU A 75 -1.61 27.39 -4.47
C LEU A 75 -0.79 26.13 -4.77
N SER A 76 -1.24 24.96 -4.31
CA SER A 76 -0.46 23.72 -4.35
C SER A 76 -0.62 22.92 -5.65
N ASN A 77 -1.00 23.56 -6.77
CA ASN A 77 -1.24 22.86 -8.04
C ASN A 77 0.02 22.73 -8.91
N PRO A 78 0.69 21.56 -8.96
CA PRO A 78 1.88 21.39 -9.79
C PRO A 78 1.52 21.04 -11.24
N TRP A 79 2.20 21.69 -12.19
CA TRP A 79 2.25 21.24 -13.57
C TRP A 79 3.52 20.42 -13.80
N LYS A 80 3.37 19.16 -14.22
CA LYS A 80 4.51 18.28 -14.51
C LYS A 80 5.08 18.64 -15.87
N VAL A 81 6.28 19.22 -15.87
CA VAL A 81 7.05 19.48 -17.10
C VAL A 81 7.81 18.21 -17.47
N ARG A 82 7.66 17.75 -18.71
CA ARG A 82 8.43 16.62 -19.24
C ARG A 82 9.65 17.14 -19.98
N THR A 83 10.80 16.52 -19.77
CA THR A 83 11.98 16.74 -20.62
C THR A 83 11.67 16.31 -22.06
N ARG A 84 12.19 17.06 -23.04
CA ARG A 84 12.10 16.70 -24.46
C ARG A 84 13.02 15.54 -24.80
#